data_AF-A0A1F4VKN3-F1
#
_entry.id   AF-A0A1F4VKN3-F1
#
_cell.length_a   1.000
_cell.length_b   1.000
_cell.length_c   1.000
_cell.angle_alpha   90.00
_cell.angle_beta   90.00
_cell.angle_gamma   90.00
#
_symmetry.space_group_name_H-M   'P 1'
#
loop_
_entity.id
_entity.type
_entity.pdbx_description
1 polymer ?
#
loop_
_entity_poly.entity_id
_entity_poly.type
_entity_poly.pdbx_seq_one_letter_code
_entity_poly.pdbx_strand_id
1 'polypeptide(L)'
;MQLEDRFYTSTEVAEILGVSLRSIYRYLDENRLNAEIKTATGRHRFTRKNIMDFLYPVNGSSDLEVVASTKEKVKVSVEPKVAPVVTTPVNVVEEVAEEVTAPVVEEKVVEEDEGVDWLAKFRAAAEKHRREAEVHDEVVEDTLVQDSPKQTVSGLTDMAGVDVEVEPESLKFNFYRSGVGGLKDIAQNIDKSARKASVDYAFTMSAGLSLHKPIKPFSLIHAYVKSGEKDFFERMLQLTIATESTAQVCLIVSDDAYIYANAKEMHGLYVVSNEQLKKDLMDNGEMELAKELGA
;
A
#
# COMPACT_ATOMS: atom_id res chain seq x y z
N MET A 1 36.81 10.04 5.66
CA MET A 1 36.28 9.47 6.92
C MET A 1 37.11 8.25 7.29
N GLN A 2 37.61 8.17 8.51
CA GLN A 2 38.22 6.95 9.02
C GLN A 2 37.15 6.19 9.80
N LEU A 3 36.61 5.12 9.19
CA LEU A 3 35.70 4.20 9.88
C LEU A 3 36.52 3.29 10.80
N GLU A 4 36.06 3.07 12.02
CA GLU A 4 36.67 2.16 12.99
C GLU A 4 36.14 0.73 12.78
N ASP A 5 36.90 -0.29 13.18
CA ASP A 5 36.44 -1.68 13.16
C ASP A 5 35.57 -1.97 14.39
N ARG A 6 34.33 -1.42 14.36
CA ARG A 6 33.29 -1.64 15.36
C ARG A 6 31.94 -1.92 14.69
N PHE A 7 30.96 -2.35 15.48
CA PHE A 7 29.59 -2.51 15.02
C PHE A 7 28.83 -1.18 15.06
N TYR A 8 28.30 -0.78 13.91
CA TYR A 8 27.48 0.41 13.75
C TYR A 8 26.00 0.07 13.80
N THR A 9 25.21 0.95 14.41
CA THR A 9 23.75 0.89 14.41
C THR A 9 23.15 1.46 13.13
N SER A 10 21.91 1.12 12.80
CA SER A 10 21.22 1.66 11.61
C SER A 10 21.18 3.20 11.57
N THR A 11 21.11 3.86 12.73
CA THR A 11 21.12 5.32 12.83
C THR A 11 22.51 5.89 12.51
N GLU A 12 23.57 5.33 13.09
CA GLU A 12 24.94 5.75 12.78
C GLU A 12 25.27 5.52 11.30
N VAL A 13 24.84 4.39 10.73
CA VAL A 13 25.04 4.12 9.29
C VAL A 13 24.29 5.13 8.42
N ALA A 14 23.10 5.54 8.82
CA ALA A 14 22.35 6.59 8.13
C ALA A 14 23.12 7.92 8.12
N GLU A 15 23.71 8.32 9.25
CA GLU A 15 24.54 9.52 9.37
C GLU A 15 25.83 9.42 8.54
N ILE A 16 26.51 8.27 8.55
CA ILE A 16 27.74 8.04 7.78
C ILE A 16 27.48 8.10 6.27
N LEU A 17 26.38 7.51 5.81
CA LEU A 17 25.98 7.49 4.40
C LEU A 17 25.28 8.78 3.96
N GLY A 18 24.91 9.67 4.90
CA GLY A 18 24.16 10.90 4.62
C GLY A 18 22.73 10.66 4.12
N VAL A 19 22.11 9.54 4.51
CA VAL A 19 20.75 9.16 4.10
C VAL A 19 19.81 9.05 5.30
N SER A 20 18.51 8.99 5.04
CA SER A 20 17.53 8.79 6.11
C SER A 20 17.58 7.36 6.66
N LEU A 21 17.18 7.18 7.92
CA LEU A 21 17.03 5.84 8.53
C LEU A 21 16.07 4.95 7.71
N ARG A 22 15.02 5.53 7.12
CA ARG A 22 14.08 4.81 6.25
C ARG A 22 14.78 4.26 5.00
N SER A 23 15.71 5.01 4.43
CA SER A 23 16.51 4.57 3.28
C SER A 23 17.38 3.37 3.63
N ILE A 24 17.94 3.31 4.84
CA ILE A 24 18.71 2.15 5.33
C ILE A 24 17.85 0.88 5.36
N TYR A 25 16.63 0.95 5.90
CA TYR A 25 15.70 -0.18 5.87
C TYR A 25 15.32 -0.58 4.44
N ARG A 26 15.11 0.40 3.57
CA ARG A 26 14.85 0.12 2.16
C ARG A 26 16.02 -0.61 1.49
N TYR A 27 17.26 -0.23 1.79
CA TYR A 27 18.45 -0.92 1.26
C TYR A 27 18.64 -2.32 1.81
N LEU A 28 18.21 -2.57 3.06
CA LEU A 28 18.14 -3.91 3.63
C LEU A 28 17.08 -4.77 2.91
N ASP A 29 15.90 -4.20 2.65
CA ASP A 29 14.81 -4.92 1.95
C ASP A 29 15.17 -5.19 0.47
N GLU A 30 15.87 -4.27 -0.19
CA GLU A 30 16.38 -4.40 -1.56
C GLU A 30 17.64 -5.28 -1.65
N ASN A 31 18.14 -5.86 -0.55
CA ASN A 31 19.40 -6.63 -0.45
C ASN A 31 20.65 -5.88 -0.95
N ARG A 32 20.58 -4.54 -1.00
CA ARG A 32 21.70 -3.68 -1.41
C ARG A 32 22.68 -3.41 -0.27
N LEU A 33 22.21 -3.50 0.97
CA LEU A 33 23.01 -3.33 2.17
C LEU A 33 22.75 -4.51 3.10
N ASN A 34 23.80 -5.25 3.46
CA ASN A 34 23.68 -6.42 4.34
C ASN A 34 24.13 -6.09 5.76
N ALA A 35 23.33 -6.50 6.75
CA ALA A 35 23.69 -6.44 8.16
C ALA A 35 24.38 -7.74 8.58
N GLU A 36 25.54 -7.64 9.23
CA GLU A 36 26.31 -8.80 9.68
C GLU A 36 25.66 -9.51 10.87
N ILE A 37 25.07 -8.74 11.79
CA ILE A 37 24.44 -9.29 12.99
C ILE A 37 23.03 -8.71 13.14
N LYS A 38 22.05 -9.61 13.35
CA LYS A 38 20.74 -9.26 13.87
C LYS A 38 20.71 -9.65 15.35
N THR A 39 20.52 -8.66 16.22
CA THR A 39 20.37 -8.88 17.67
C THR A 39 19.10 -9.68 17.92
N ALA A 40 19.02 -10.45 19.01
CA ALA A 40 17.79 -11.19 19.39
C ALA A 40 16.52 -10.31 19.44
N THR A 41 16.68 -9.00 19.66
CA THR A 41 15.61 -7.99 19.63
C THR A 41 15.26 -7.49 18.23
N GLY A 42 15.77 -8.11 17.16
CA GLY A 42 15.54 -7.70 15.77
C GLY A 42 16.31 -6.46 15.29
N ARG A 43 17.29 -5.96 16.06
CA ARG A 43 18.08 -4.77 15.68
C ARG A 43 19.28 -5.15 14.81
N HIS A 44 19.45 -4.44 13.70
CA HIS A 44 20.55 -4.64 12.75
C HIS A 44 21.86 -3.99 13.23
N ARG A 45 22.98 -4.64 12.94
CA ARG A 45 24.35 -4.15 13.17
C ARG A 45 25.20 -4.35 11.93
N PHE A 46 25.98 -3.33 11.60
CA PHE A 46 26.80 -3.29 10.39
C PHE A 46 28.27 -3.18 10.76
N THR A 47 29.14 -3.83 10.01
CA THR A 47 30.59 -3.61 10.13
C THR A 47 31.07 -2.58 9.11
N ARG A 48 32.28 -2.07 9.36
CA ARG A 48 32.98 -1.19 8.43
C ARG A 48 33.00 -1.74 7.00
N LYS A 49 33.19 -3.05 6.84
CA LYS A 49 33.23 -3.71 5.53
C LYS A 49 31.90 -3.57 4.79
N ASN A 50 30.76 -3.79 5.45
CA ASN A 50 29.45 -3.65 4.80
C ASN A 50 29.19 -2.22 4.31
N ILE A 51 29.61 -1.22 5.10
CA ILE A 51 29.45 0.19 4.73
C ILE A 51 30.38 0.55 3.56
N MET A 52 31.63 0.08 3.58
CA MET A 52 32.60 0.37 2.52
C MET A 52 32.24 -0.33 1.21
N ASP A 53 31.74 -1.57 1.27
CA ASP A 53 31.25 -2.33 0.11
C ASP A 53 30.04 -1.65 -0.53
N PHE A 54 29.15 -1.05 0.29
CA PHE A 54 28.04 -0.25 -0.21
C PHE A 54 28.47 1.08 -0.84
N LEU A 55 29.48 1.75 -0.28
CA LEU A 55 29.99 3.03 -0.79
C LEU A 55 30.85 2.86 -2.06
N TYR A 56 31.57 1.76 -2.13
CA TYR A 56 32.47 1.42 -3.23
C TYR A 56 32.19 -0.01 -3.69
N PRO A 57 31.01 -0.28 -4.28
CA PRO A 57 30.79 -1.54 -4.95
C PRO A 57 31.84 -1.61 -6.05
N VAL A 58 32.70 -2.62 -5.99
CA VAL A 58 33.79 -2.79 -6.95
C VAL A 58 33.15 -3.00 -8.32
N ASN A 59 33.02 -1.92 -9.10
CA ASN A 59 32.35 -1.93 -10.39
C ASN A 59 33.09 -2.89 -11.33
N GLY A 60 32.52 -4.08 -11.56
CA GLY A 60 33.02 -5.00 -12.59
C GLY A 60 32.74 -6.50 -12.41
N SER A 61 31.77 -6.94 -11.62
CA SER A 61 31.35 -8.35 -11.63
C SER A 61 29.85 -8.49 -11.40
N SER A 62 29.10 -8.41 -12.49
CA SER A 62 27.85 -9.14 -12.63
C SER A 62 28.10 -10.63 -12.40
N ASP A 63 27.20 -11.23 -11.62
CA ASP A 63 27.01 -12.66 -11.37
C ASP A 63 28.19 -13.40 -10.73
N LEU A 64 27.96 -13.92 -9.51
CA LEU A 64 28.09 -15.34 -9.21
C LEU A 64 27.59 -15.63 -7.78
N GLU A 65 26.76 -16.66 -7.70
CA GLU A 65 26.35 -17.35 -6.50
C GLU A 65 27.53 -17.92 -5.68
N VAL A 66 27.14 -18.53 -4.56
CA VAL A 66 27.69 -19.74 -3.93
C VAL A 66 28.53 -19.54 -2.64
N VAL A 67 27.91 -20.07 -1.56
CA VAL A 67 28.43 -20.91 -0.45
C VAL A 67 29.47 -20.44 0.57
N ALA A 68 29.02 -20.60 1.83
CA ALA A 68 29.61 -21.39 2.91
C ALA A 68 30.89 -20.91 3.61
N SER A 69 30.74 -20.81 4.93
CA SER A 69 31.58 -21.44 5.95
C SER A 69 33.09 -21.48 5.71
N THR A 70 33.86 -20.86 6.62
CA THR A 70 34.61 -21.60 7.66
C THR A 70 35.65 -20.71 8.33
N LYS A 71 35.77 -20.94 9.63
CA LYS A 71 36.77 -20.49 10.60
C LYS A 71 38.21 -20.54 10.07
N GLU A 72 39.03 -19.53 10.36
CA GLU A 72 40.40 -19.80 10.81
C GLU A 72 41.01 -18.67 11.65
N LYS A 73 41.71 -19.08 12.70
CA LYS A 73 42.49 -18.30 13.65
C LYS A 73 43.87 -18.01 13.05
N VAL A 74 44.43 -16.81 13.24
CA VAL A 74 45.89 -16.65 13.41
C VAL A 74 46.21 -15.60 14.48
N LYS A 75 47.12 -15.98 15.37
CA LYS A 75 47.72 -15.28 16.51
C LYS A 75 49.02 -14.54 16.11
N VAL A 76 49.21 -13.35 16.68
CA VAL A 76 50.41 -12.84 17.41
C VAL A 76 51.76 -12.60 16.69
N SER A 77 52.30 -11.37 16.83
CA SER A 77 53.71 -11.01 17.16
C SER A 77 53.84 -9.47 17.32
N VAL A 78 53.77 -8.83 18.51
CA VAL A 78 54.84 -8.48 19.51
C VAL A 78 56.00 -7.66 18.91
N GLU A 79 55.95 -6.31 18.92
CA GLU A 79 56.57 -5.32 19.86
C GLU A 79 58.03 -4.91 19.49
N PRO A 80 58.72 -3.93 20.14
CA PRO A 80 58.32 -2.57 20.58
C PRO A 80 59.44 -1.51 20.29
N LYS A 81 59.16 -0.19 20.44
CA LYS A 81 60.24 0.78 20.74
C LYS A 81 59.77 1.99 21.58
N VAL A 82 59.88 1.78 22.90
CA VAL A 82 60.40 2.64 23.98
C VAL A 82 60.20 4.18 23.92
N ALA A 83 59.57 4.66 25.00
CA ALA A 83 59.32 5.99 25.57
C ALA A 83 60.61 6.79 25.95
N PRO A 84 60.64 7.79 26.89
CA PRO A 84 59.61 8.51 27.69
C PRO A 84 59.82 10.06 27.75
N VAL A 85 58.97 10.86 28.43
CA VAL A 85 59.21 11.52 29.76
C VAL A 85 58.00 12.48 29.99
N VAL A 86 57.08 12.25 30.97
CA VAL A 86 57.00 12.81 32.37
C VAL A 86 56.58 14.31 32.35
N THR A 87 55.57 14.90 33.03
CA THR A 87 54.91 14.77 34.36
C THR A 87 53.65 15.69 34.40
N THR A 88 52.42 15.27 34.74
CA THR A 88 51.66 15.39 36.02
C THR A 88 51.04 16.80 36.37
N PRO A 89 50.13 16.98 37.38
CA PRO A 89 48.70 17.29 37.15
C PRO A 89 48.17 18.47 38.01
N VAL A 90 46.98 19.05 37.76
CA VAL A 90 46.20 19.74 38.82
C VAL A 90 44.70 19.64 38.58
N ASN A 91 44.03 19.26 39.66
CA ASN A 91 42.61 19.07 39.92
C ASN A 91 41.99 20.39 40.42
N VAL A 92 40.79 20.79 39.97
CA VAL A 92 39.90 21.70 40.73
C VAL A 92 38.46 21.23 40.57
N VAL A 93 37.84 20.99 41.73
CA VAL A 93 36.44 20.68 41.99
C VAL A 93 35.72 22.00 42.27
N GLU A 94 34.49 22.21 41.78
CA GLU A 94 33.48 22.94 42.54
C GLU A 94 32.05 22.63 42.05
N GLU A 95 31.26 22.06 42.96
CA GLU A 95 29.80 21.96 42.94
C GLU A 95 29.18 23.33 43.22
N VAL A 96 28.06 23.68 42.58
CA VAL A 96 26.99 24.46 43.23
C VAL A 96 25.63 23.99 42.72
N ALA A 97 24.79 23.59 43.67
CA ALA A 97 23.38 23.24 43.55
C ALA A 97 22.49 24.45 43.29
N GLU A 98 21.33 24.27 42.64
CA GLU A 98 20.08 24.82 43.16
C GLU A 98 18.84 24.09 42.62
N GLU A 99 17.94 23.86 43.55
CA GLU A 99 16.70 23.11 43.58
C GLU A 99 15.51 24.08 43.47
N VAL A 100 14.41 23.70 42.81
CA VAL A 100 12.98 24.11 43.01
C VAL A 100 12.20 23.96 41.68
N THR A 101 10.93 23.56 41.54
CA THR A 101 9.83 23.05 42.38
C THR A 101 8.71 22.63 41.40
N ALA A 102 7.94 21.59 41.74
CA ALA A 102 6.75 21.15 41.01
C ALA A 102 5.57 22.13 41.11
N PRO A 103 4.55 21.97 40.24
CA PRO A 103 3.18 22.01 40.75
C PRO A 103 2.33 20.80 40.34
N VAL A 104 1.54 20.37 41.34
CA VAL A 104 0.41 19.43 41.35
C VAL A 104 -0.82 20.03 40.66
N VAL A 105 -1.83 19.20 40.34
CA VAL A 105 -3.25 19.43 39.92
C VAL A 105 -3.48 18.81 38.53
N GLU A 106 -4.44 17.91 38.24
CA GLU A 106 -5.64 17.43 38.91
C GLU A 106 -6.02 16.04 38.34
N GLU A 107 -6.53 15.17 39.20
CA GLU A 107 -7.01 13.82 38.91
C GLU A 107 -8.43 13.88 38.30
N LYS A 108 -8.59 13.34 37.09
CA LYS A 108 -9.91 13.11 36.49
C LYS A 108 -10.10 11.62 36.23
N VAL A 109 -10.88 11.02 37.11
CA VAL A 109 -11.46 9.69 37.03
C VAL A 109 -12.21 9.55 35.70
N VAL A 110 -11.85 8.54 34.90
CA VAL A 110 -12.68 8.00 33.83
C VAL A 110 -12.79 6.49 34.09
N GLU A 111 -14.04 6.08 34.19
CA GLU A 111 -14.53 4.77 34.58
C GLU A 111 -13.96 3.64 33.71
N GLU A 112 -13.53 2.58 34.39
CA GLU A 112 -13.21 1.29 33.77
C GLU A 112 -14.51 0.65 33.28
N ASP A 113 -14.87 0.89 32.02
CA ASP A 113 -15.81 0.03 31.31
C ASP A 113 -15.15 -1.33 31.09
N GLU A 114 -15.80 -2.35 31.64
CA GLU A 114 -15.43 -3.76 31.59
C GLU A 114 -14.86 -4.16 30.23
N GLY A 115 -13.63 -4.66 30.27
CA GLY A 115 -12.88 -5.12 29.10
C GLY A 115 -13.68 -6.13 28.28
N VAL A 116 -14.35 -5.62 27.25
CA VAL A 116 -14.90 -6.45 26.18
C VAL A 116 -13.69 -7.14 25.53
N ASP A 117 -13.53 -8.43 25.78
CA ASP A 117 -12.44 -9.21 25.18
C ASP A 117 -12.79 -9.51 23.72
N TRP A 118 -12.37 -8.60 22.84
CA TRP A 118 -12.55 -8.67 21.38
C TRP A 118 -12.03 -9.98 20.80
N LEU A 119 -11.06 -10.64 21.45
CA LEU A 119 -10.49 -11.89 20.99
C LEU A 119 -11.47 -13.07 21.14
N ALA A 120 -12.28 -13.07 22.19
CA ALA A 120 -13.34 -14.08 22.37
C ALA A 120 -14.46 -13.91 21.34
N LYS A 121 -14.86 -12.66 21.05
CA LYS A 121 -15.83 -12.34 19.99
C LYS A 121 -15.29 -12.71 18.60
N PHE A 122 -14.00 -12.51 18.34
CA PHE A 122 -13.36 -12.88 17.08
C PHE A 122 -13.29 -14.41 16.90
N ARG A 123 -12.94 -15.17 17.95
CA ARG A 123 -12.94 -16.64 17.90
C ARG A 123 -14.34 -17.22 17.69
N ALA A 124 -15.35 -16.67 18.36
CA ALA A 124 -16.74 -17.08 18.18
C ALA A 124 -17.26 -16.84 16.75
N ALA A 125 -16.85 -15.74 16.12
CA ALA A 125 -17.19 -15.44 14.72
C ALA A 125 -16.51 -16.42 13.74
N ALA A 126 -15.24 -16.77 13.96
CA ALA A 126 -14.51 -17.73 13.13
C ALA A 126 -15.09 -19.15 13.22
N GLU A 127 -15.55 -19.56 14.39
CA GLU A 127 -16.14 -20.89 14.61
C GLU A 127 -17.55 -21.00 14.02
N LYS A 128 -18.33 -19.91 14.05
CA LYS A 128 -19.62 -19.82 13.33
C LYS A 128 -19.43 -19.92 11.82
N HIS A 129 -18.41 -19.27 11.27
CA HIS A 129 -18.10 -19.33 9.83
C HIS A 129 -17.62 -20.72 9.37
N ARG A 130 -16.88 -21.45 10.21
CA ARG A 130 -16.48 -22.84 9.88
C ARG A 130 -17.71 -23.76 9.86
N ARG A 131 -18.62 -23.61 10.82
CA ARG A 131 -19.84 -24.44 10.89
C ARG A 131 -20.83 -24.15 9.76
N GLU A 132 -20.91 -22.90 9.30
CA GLU A 132 -21.72 -22.54 8.13
C GLU A 132 -21.12 -23.07 6.82
N ALA A 133 -19.79 -23.16 6.72
CA ALA A 133 -19.11 -23.78 5.57
C ALA A 133 -19.32 -25.30 5.50
N GLU A 134 -19.35 -26.00 6.64
CA GLU A 134 -19.63 -27.45 6.69
C GLU A 134 -21.09 -27.79 6.34
N VAL A 135 -22.05 -26.94 6.72
CA VAL A 135 -23.48 -27.13 6.37
C VAL A 135 -23.75 -26.86 4.89
N HIS A 136 -22.95 -26.03 4.23
CA HIS A 136 -23.11 -25.73 2.81
C HIS A 136 -22.52 -26.83 1.90
N ASP A 137 -21.69 -27.74 2.42
CA ASP A 137 -21.07 -28.82 1.63
C ASP A 137 -21.93 -30.11 1.58
N GLU A 138 -22.85 -30.30 2.53
CA GLU A 138 -23.75 -31.48 2.54
C GLU A 138 -24.98 -31.36 1.62
N VAL A 139 -25.31 -30.17 1.10
CA VAL A 139 -26.58 -29.93 0.35
C VAL A 139 -26.40 -29.90 -1.18
N VAL A 140 -25.16 -29.99 -1.68
CA VAL A 140 -24.86 -29.80 -3.12
C VAL A 140 -24.67 -31.10 -3.91
N GLU A 141 -24.82 -32.28 -3.28
CA GLU A 141 -24.55 -33.57 -3.92
C GLU A 141 -25.73 -34.21 -4.66
N ASP A 142 -26.85 -33.50 -4.85
CA ASP A 142 -27.98 -34.07 -5.58
C ASP A 142 -28.67 -33.04 -6.49
N THR A 143 -28.13 -32.84 -7.69
CA THR A 143 -28.88 -32.70 -8.95
C THR A 143 -27.95 -32.36 -10.13
N LEU A 144 -27.48 -33.40 -10.81
CA LEU A 144 -26.89 -33.31 -12.16
C LEU A 144 -27.82 -34.00 -13.16
N VAL A 145 -28.52 -33.26 -14.03
CA VAL A 145 -28.91 -33.74 -15.38
C VAL A 145 -29.05 -32.57 -16.37
N GLN A 146 -28.21 -32.61 -17.41
CA GLN A 146 -28.37 -32.27 -18.85
C GLN A 146 -29.67 -31.53 -19.27
N ASP A 147 -29.67 -30.57 -20.21
CA ASP A 147 -29.37 -30.78 -21.63
C ASP A 147 -29.51 -29.45 -22.41
N SER A 148 -28.85 -29.32 -23.56
CA SER A 148 -29.08 -28.25 -24.57
C SER A 148 -29.88 -28.85 -25.73
N PRO A 149 -30.79 -28.14 -26.43
CA PRO A 149 -30.33 -27.36 -27.59
C PRO A 149 -31.22 -26.18 -28.08
N LYS A 150 -30.53 -25.22 -28.74
CA LYS A 150 -30.85 -24.37 -29.92
C LYS A 150 -32.31 -24.12 -30.41
N GLN A 151 -32.50 -22.84 -30.81
CA GLN A 151 -33.05 -22.30 -32.08
C GLN A 151 -34.35 -21.46 -32.07
N THR A 152 -34.17 -20.16 -32.41
CA THR A 152 -34.94 -19.27 -33.32
C THR A 152 -36.47 -19.23 -33.30
N VAL A 153 -37.03 -18.03 -33.13
CA VAL A 153 -37.99 -17.43 -34.10
C VAL A 153 -37.96 -15.90 -34.04
N SER A 154 -38.00 -15.33 -35.25
CA SER A 154 -38.16 -13.94 -35.61
C SER A 154 -39.54 -13.41 -35.21
N GLY A 155 -39.61 -12.15 -34.76
CA GLY A 155 -40.86 -11.45 -34.42
C GLY A 155 -40.72 -9.96 -34.69
N LEU A 156 -41.03 -9.58 -35.93
CA LEU A 156 -41.12 -8.22 -36.45
C LEU A 156 -42.27 -7.46 -35.75
N THR A 157 -42.01 -6.31 -35.13
CA THR A 157 -43.04 -5.29 -34.93
C THR A 157 -42.40 -3.90 -34.96
N ASP A 158 -42.54 -3.25 -36.12
CA ASP A 158 -42.39 -1.82 -36.33
C ASP A 158 -43.40 -1.07 -35.45
N MET A 159 -42.91 -0.25 -34.52
CA MET A 159 -43.66 0.92 -34.07
C MET A 159 -42.69 2.06 -33.79
N ALA A 160 -42.77 3.06 -34.67
CA ALA A 160 -41.98 4.27 -34.73
C ALA A 160 -41.72 4.90 -33.35
N GLY A 161 -40.47 4.89 -32.95
CA GLY A 161 -39.87 5.78 -31.97
C GLY A 161 -38.47 6.06 -32.49
N VAL A 162 -38.13 7.33 -32.66
CA VAL A 162 -36.84 7.82 -33.14
C VAL A 162 -35.68 7.02 -32.53
N ASP A 163 -35.14 6.08 -33.31
CA ASP A 163 -33.85 5.44 -33.03
C ASP A 163 -32.80 6.54 -33.20
N VAL A 164 -32.53 7.23 -32.09
CA VAL A 164 -31.21 7.82 -31.91
C VAL A 164 -30.28 6.61 -31.84
N GLU A 165 -29.68 6.27 -32.97
CA GLU A 165 -28.47 5.46 -33.01
C GLU A 165 -27.41 6.22 -32.20
N VAL A 166 -27.46 6.07 -30.88
CA VAL A 166 -26.33 6.35 -30.02
C VAL A 166 -25.35 5.24 -30.35
N GLU A 167 -24.46 5.50 -31.31
CA GLU A 167 -23.26 4.69 -31.47
C GLU A 167 -22.67 4.49 -30.07
N PRO A 168 -22.38 3.26 -29.64
CA PRO A 168 -21.77 3.07 -28.33
C PRO A 168 -20.41 3.74 -28.39
N GLU A 169 -20.30 4.93 -27.80
CA GLU A 169 -19.03 5.60 -27.59
C GLU A 169 -18.14 4.61 -26.85
N SER A 170 -17.17 4.04 -27.57
CA SER A 170 -16.25 3.07 -26.99
C SER A 170 -15.54 3.76 -25.84
N LEU A 171 -15.82 3.33 -24.61
CA LEU A 171 -15.21 3.89 -23.41
C LEU A 171 -13.69 3.83 -23.53
N LYS A 172 -13.04 4.99 -23.42
CA LYS A 172 -11.57 5.07 -23.52
C LYS A 172 -10.97 4.89 -22.13
N PHE A 173 -10.41 3.70 -21.90
CA PHE A 173 -9.65 3.38 -20.70
C PHE A 173 -8.23 3.95 -20.81
N ASN A 174 -7.87 4.83 -19.89
CA ASN A 174 -6.54 5.43 -19.85
C ASN A 174 -5.83 5.02 -18.55
N PHE A 175 -4.76 4.26 -18.68
CA PHE A 175 -4.02 3.68 -17.57
C PHE A 175 -2.84 4.56 -17.14
N TYR A 176 -2.76 4.82 -15.84
CA TYR A 176 -1.76 5.70 -15.25
C TYR A 176 -1.16 5.14 -13.98
N ARG A 177 0.06 5.62 -13.71
CA ARG A 177 0.70 5.53 -12.40
C ARG A 177 0.75 6.92 -11.80
N SER A 178 0.30 7.06 -10.55
CA SER A 178 0.35 8.34 -9.86
C SER A 178 1.70 8.50 -9.16
N GLY A 179 2.25 9.72 -9.23
CA GLY A 179 3.39 10.12 -8.39
C GLY A 179 3.01 10.38 -6.93
N VAL A 180 1.72 10.35 -6.59
CA VAL A 180 1.19 10.89 -5.33
C VAL A 180 0.64 9.77 -4.45
N GLY A 181 1.43 9.38 -3.44
CA GLY A 181 0.98 8.52 -2.34
C GLY A 181 0.52 7.12 -2.76
N GLY A 182 -0.25 6.47 -1.86
CA GLY A 182 -0.88 5.17 -2.12
C GLY A 182 -2.31 5.31 -2.66
N LEU A 183 -2.97 4.19 -2.96
CA LEU A 183 -4.34 4.13 -3.51
C LEU A 183 -5.34 5.01 -2.77
N LYS A 184 -5.31 4.97 -1.43
CA LYS A 184 -6.17 5.80 -0.59
C LYS A 184 -5.90 7.29 -0.77
N ASP A 185 -4.63 7.68 -0.85
CA ASP A 185 -4.24 9.08 -1.04
C ASP A 185 -4.65 9.57 -2.43
N ILE A 186 -4.53 8.72 -3.45
CA ILE A 186 -4.98 9.02 -4.81
C ILE A 186 -6.50 9.26 -4.82
N ALA A 187 -7.30 8.36 -4.22
CA ALA A 187 -8.74 8.51 -4.15
C ALA A 187 -9.15 9.80 -3.43
N GLN A 188 -8.51 10.12 -2.31
CA GLN A 188 -8.76 11.37 -1.58
C GLN A 188 -8.31 12.61 -2.35
N ASN A 189 -7.22 12.52 -3.11
CA ASN A 189 -6.75 13.63 -3.93
C ASN A 189 -7.67 13.87 -5.12
N ILE A 190 -8.25 12.83 -5.72
CA ILE A 190 -9.30 12.98 -6.75
C ILE A 190 -10.47 13.77 -6.16
N ASP A 191 -11.03 13.34 -5.02
CA ASP A 191 -12.14 14.03 -4.36
C ASP A 191 -11.82 15.49 -4.01
N LYS A 192 -10.70 15.73 -3.32
CA LYS A 192 -10.29 17.09 -2.93
C LYS A 192 -10.08 18.00 -4.13
N SER A 193 -9.47 17.48 -5.19
CA SER A 193 -9.20 18.25 -6.41
C SER A 193 -10.48 18.52 -7.19
N ALA A 194 -11.36 17.53 -7.27
CA ALA A 194 -12.67 17.65 -7.90
C ALA A 194 -13.54 18.69 -7.20
N ARG A 195 -13.67 18.62 -5.86
CA ARG A 195 -14.42 19.59 -5.06
C ARG A 195 -13.83 21.01 -5.16
N LYS A 196 -12.50 21.14 -5.22
CA LYS A 196 -11.82 22.44 -5.37
C LYS A 196 -12.05 23.07 -6.74
N ALA A 197 -12.08 22.25 -7.79
CA ALA A 197 -12.30 22.70 -9.17
C ALA A 197 -13.79 22.71 -9.58
N SER A 198 -14.69 22.22 -8.71
CA SER A 198 -16.11 21.99 -9.02
C SER A 198 -16.30 21.09 -10.26
N VAL A 199 -15.48 20.05 -10.33
CA VAL A 199 -15.39 19.06 -11.41
C VAL A 199 -16.10 17.79 -10.95
N ASP A 200 -16.83 17.14 -11.85
CA ASP A 200 -17.57 15.92 -11.53
C ASP A 200 -16.67 14.69 -11.70
N TYR A 201 -16.81 13.72 -10.80
CA TYR A 201 -16.13 12.43 -10.92
C TYR A 201 -16.99 11.36 -10.26
N ALA A 202 -16.77 10.09 -10.64
CA ALA A 202 -17.41 8.96 -9.98
C ALA A 202 -16.50 7.73 -9.99
N PHE A 203 -16.35 7.07 -8.85
CA PHE A 203 -15.65 5.78 -8.78
C PHE A 203 -16.53 4.64 -9.28
N THR A 204 -15.90 3.67 -9.94
CA THR A 204 -16.56 2.45 -10.45
C THR A 204 -15.73 1.19 -10.16
N MET A 205 -16.25 0.02 -10.54
CA MET A 205 -15.64 -1.31 -10.46
C MET A 205 -15.19 -1.63 -9.03
N SER A 206 -14.05 -2.31 -8.86
CA SER A 206 -13.47 -2.62 -7.55
C SER A 206 -13.37 -1.39 -6.63
N ALA A 207 -13.02 -0.21 -7.16
CA ALA A 207 -12.89 1.00 -6.34
C ALA A 207 -14.25 1.47 -5.80
N GLY A 208 -15.27 1.52 -6.65
CA GLY A 208 -16.64 1.85 -6.23
C GLY A 208 -17.20 0.82 -5.25
N LEU A 209 -17.03 -0.46 -5.56
CA LEU A 209 -17.53 -1.57 -4.74
C LEU A 209 -16.91 -1.61 -3.35
N SER A 210 -15.63 -1.23 -3.22
CA SER A 210 -14.93 -1.16 -1.93
C SER A 210 -15.56 -0.20 -0.92
N LEU A 211 -16.37 0.74 -1.40
CA LEU A 211 -17.12 1.69 -0.56
C LEU A 211 -18.47 1.15 -0.11
N HIS A 212 -18.98 0.09 -0.76
CA HIS A 212 -20.21 -0.58 -0.34
C HIS A 212 -19.94 -1.69 0.67
N LYS A 213 -18.93 -2.50 0.42
CA LYS A 213 -18.59 -3.68 1.22
C LYS A 213 -17.06 -3.83 1.25
N PRO A 214 -16.49 -4.41 2.32
CA PRO A 214 -15.09 -4.75 2.35
C PRO A 214 -14.81 -5.85 1.32
N ILE A 215 -14.03 -5.53 0.29
CA ILE A 215 -13.67 -6.47 -0.78
C ILE A 215 -12.21 -6.94 -0.66
N LYS A 216 -11.83 -7.90 -1.52
CA LYS A 216 -10.44 -8.33 -1.66
C LYS A 216 -9.53 -7.13 -2.01
N PRO A 217 -8.27 -7.10 -1.53
CA PRO A 217 -7.33 -6.04 -1.87
C PRO A 217 -7.17 -5.92 -3.39
N PHE A 218 -7.21 -4.68 -3.89
CA PHE A 218 -7.03 -4.35 -5.30
C PHE A 218 -5.94 -3.28 -5.45
N SER A 219 -5.31 -3.24 -6.63
CA SER A 219 -4.20 -2.34 -6.93
C SER A 219 -4.54 -1.22 -7.90
N LEU A 220 -5.74 -1.23 -8.48
CA LEU A 220 -6.15 -0.34 -9.56
C LEU A 220 -7.48 0.35 -9.24
N ILE A 221 -7.47 1.69 -9.24
CA ILE A 221 -8.66 2.50 -9.05
C ILE A 221 -9.24 2.88 -10.40
N HIS A 222 -10.52 2.59 -10.61
CA HIS A 222 -11.25 3.02 -11.80
C HIS A 222 -12.15 4.20 -11.46
N ALA A 223 -12.01 5.29 -12.21
CA ALA A 223 -12.81 6.50 -12.03
C ALA A 223 -13.27 7.07 -13.37
N TYR A 224 -14.53 7.46 -13.44
CA TYR A 224 -15.10 8.23 -14.54
C TYR A 224 -14.75 9.70 -14.40
N VAL A 225 -14.34 10.29 -15.53
CA VAL A 225 -14.04 11.71 -15.67
C VAL A 225 -14.55 12.20 -17.03
N LYS A 226 -14.97 13.47 -17.10
CA LYS A 226 -15.36 14.08 -18.37
C LYS A 226 -14.13 14.32 -19.25
N SER A 227 -14.33 14.31 -20.56
CA SER A 227 -13.25 14.47 -21.54
C SER A 227 -12.47 15.77 -21.36
N GLY A 228 -13.16 16.87 -21.03
CA GLY A 228 -12.53 18.18 -20.77
C GLY A 228 -11.73 18.28 -19.46
N GLU A 229 -11.91 17.33 -18.54
CA GLU A 229 -11.35 17.38 -17.18
C GLU A 229 -10.19 16.39 -16.98
N LYS A 230 -9.95 15.53 -17.97
CA LYS A 230 -8.85 14.56 -17.98
C LYS A 230 -7.48 15.21 -17.70
N ASP A 231 -7.13 16.24 -18.48
CA ASP A 231 -5.82 16.92 -18.36
C ASP A 231 -5.62 17.57 -16.99
N PHE A 232 -6.72 17.97 -16.34
CA PHE A 232 -6.68 18.52 -14.99
C PHE A 232 -6.25 17.46 -13.97
N PHE A 233 -6.88 16.28 -14.01
CA PHE A 233 -6.51 15.17 -13.12
C PHE A 233 -5.10 14.64 -13.40
N GLU A 234 -4.67 14.59 -14.67
CA GLU A 234 -3.30 14.19 -15.02
C GLU A 234 -2.25 15.07 -14.37
N ARG A 235 -2.41 16.40 -14.44
CA ARG A 235 -1.47 17.35 -13.83
C ARG A 235 -1.52 17.32 -12.32
N MET A 236 -2.72 17.27 -11.74
CA MET A 236 -2.90 17.35 -10.29
C MET A 236 -2.39 16.10 -9.57
N LEU A 237 -2.60 14.92 -10.15
CA LEU A 237 -2.16 13.63 -9.61
C LEU A 237 -0.79 13.18 -10.15
N GLN A 238 -0.07 14.07 -10.86
CA GLN A 238 1.24 13.80 -11.47
C GLN A 238 1.23 12.44 -12.20
N LEU A 239 0.20 12.21 -13.01
CA LEU A 239 -0.01 10.93 -13.67
C LEU A 239 1.03 10.73 -14.76
N THR A 240 1.60 9.53 -14.78
CA THR A 240 2.47 9.05 -15.86
C THR A 240 1.75 7.91 -16.56
N ILE A 241 1.75 7.91 -17.89
CA ILE A 241 1.15 6.84 -18.71
C ILE A 241 1.79 5.51 -18.32
N ALA A 242 0.96 4.49 -18.07
CA ALA A 242 1.39 3.17 -17.64
C ALA A 242 0.68 2.07 -18.43
N THR A 243 1.22 0.86 -18.35
CA THR A 243 0.54 -0.35 -18.83
C THR A 243 -0.49 -0.81 -17.82
N GLU A 244 -1.50 -1.56 -18.25
CA GLU A 244 -2.53 -2.15 -17.40
C GLU A 244 -1.95 -2.92 -16.19
N SER A 245 -0.83 -3.62 -16.39
CA SER A 245 -0.14 -4.39 -15.35
C SER A 245 0.56 -3.57 -14.27
N THR A 246 0.91 -2.31 -14.56
CA THR A 246 1.68 -1.44 -13.64
C THR A 246 0.91 -0.21 -13.19
N ALA A 247 -0.29 -0.03 -13.73
CA ALA A 247 -1.17 1.09 -13.42
C ALA A 247 -1.75 0.98 -12.01
N GLN A 248 -1.97 2.15 -11.41
CA GLN A 248 -2.63 2.30 -10.12
C GLN A 248 -3.97 3.03 -10.26
N VAL A 249 -4.15 3.79 -11.35
CA VAL A 249 -5.37 4.52 -11.66
C VAL A 249 -5.70 4.30 -13.13
N CYS A 250 -6.96 4.02 -13.41
CA CYS A 250 -7.54 4.03 -14.75
C CYS A 250 -8.59 5.13 -14.78
N LEU A 251 -8.37 6.14 -15.64
CA LEU A 251 -9.36 7.18 -15.90
C LEU A 251 -10.17 6.79 -17.13
N ILE A 252 -11.46 6.60 -16.92
CA ILE A 252 -12.43 6.26 -17.95
C ILE A 252 -13.06 7.57 -18.41
N VAL A 253 -12.76 7.96 -19.65
CA VAL A 253 -13.34 9.17 -20.23
C VAL A 253 -14.73 8.85 -20.74
N SER A 254 -15.73 9.51 -20.16
CA SER A 254 -17.12 9.44 -20.62
C SER A 254 -17.79 10.79 -20.45
N ASP A 255 -18.47 11.25 -21.51
CA ASP A 255 -19.24 12.49 -21.50
C ASP A 255 -20.74 12.22 -21.22
N ASP A 256 -21.10 10.99 -20.80
CA ASP A 256 -22.45 10.62 -20.43
C ASP A 256 -22.88 11.30 -19.11
N ALA A 257 -23.83 12.23 -19.21
CA ALA A 257 -24.38 12.95 -18.07
C ALA A 257 -25.11 12.02 -17.08
N TYR A 258 -25.61 10.86 -17.52
CA TYR A 258 -26.36 9.94 -16.67
C TYR A 258 -25.49 9.34 -15.55
N ILE A 259 -24.20 9.09 -15.83
CA ILE A 259 -23.24 8.54 -14.86
C ILE A 259 -23.05 9.50 -13.69
N TYR A 260 -22.87 10.79 -13.98
CA TYR A 260 -22.61 11.83 -12.97
C TYR A 260 -23.90 12.26 -12.26
N ALA A 261 -25.02 12.33 -12.97
CA ALA A 261 -26.31 12.73 -12.38
C ALA A 261 -26.83 11.72 -11.35
N ASN A 262 -26.58 10.42 -11.55
CA ASN A 262 -26.98 9.35 -10.63
C ASN A 262 -25.85 8.91 -9.69
N ALA A 263 -24.74 9.67 -9.65
CA ALA A 263 -23.66 9.38 -8.73
C ALA A 263 -24.13 9.56 -7.28
N LYS A 264 -23.76 8.61 -6.42
CA LYS A 264 -24.11 8.60 -5.00
C LYS A 264 -22.87 8.86 -4.16
N GLU A 265 -23.00 9.74 -3.17
CA GLU A 265 -21.94 9.95 -2.19
C GLU A 265 -21.96 8.83 -1.13
N MET A 266 -20.83 8.14 -1.01
CA MET A 266 -20.60 7.05 -0.06
C MET A 266 -19.28 7.30 0.67
N HIS A 267 -19.33 7.40 2.00
CA HIS A 267 -18.14 7.69 2.83
C HIS A 267 -17.36 8.96 2.42
N GLY A 268 -18.05 9.97 1.87
CA GLY A 268 -17.46 11.23 1.41
C GLY A 268 -16.83 11.19 0.01
N LEU A 269 -16.98 10.09 -0.72
CA LEU A 269 -16.54 9.94 -2.11
C LEU A 269 -17.75 9.68 -3.02
N TYR A 270 -17.70 10.16 -4.26
CA TYR A 270 -18.74 9.89 -5.26
C TYR A 270 -18.50 8.56 -5.97
N VAL A 271 -19.57 7.75 -6.06
CA VAL A 271 -19.61 6.43 -6.71
C VAL A 271 -20.73 6.42 -7.72
N VAL A 272 -20.57 5.69 -8.83
CA VAL A 272 -21.64 5.51 -9.82
C VAL A 272 -22.87 4.82 -9.21
N SER A 273 -24.01 4.87 -9.90
CA SER A 273 -25.23 4.19 -9.46
C SER A 273 -25.01 2.67 -9.34
N ASN A 274 -25.76 2.00 -8.46
CA ASN A 274 -25.65 0.55 -8.29
C ASN A 274 -25.88 -0.23 -9.59
N GLU A 275 -26.77 0.26 -10.45
CA GLU A 275 -27.06 -0.34 -11.75
C GLU A 275 -25.87 -0.23 -12.69
N GLN A 276 -25.22 0.94 -12.75
CA GLN A 276 -24.04 1.16 -13.56
C GLN A 276 -22.84 0.36 -13.02
N LEU A 277 -22.62 0.41 -11.70
CA LEU A 277 -21.55 -0.35 -11.05
C LEU A 277 -21.64 -1.84 -11.35
N LYS A 278 -22.86 -2.39 -11.34
CA LYS A 278 -23.10 -3.80 -11.67
C LYS A 278 -22.78 -4.13 -13.12
N LYS A 279 -23.13 -3.24 -14.07
CA LYS A 279 -22.79 -3.39 -15.49
C LYS A 279 -21.27 -3.36 -15.68
N ASP A 280 -20.60 -2.36 -15.12
CA ASP A 280 -19.14 -2.18 -15.24
C ASP A 280 -18.37 -3.39 -14.68
N LEU A 281 -18.83 -3.96 -13.56
CA LEU A 281 -18.25 -5.19 -13.00
C LEU A 281 -18.47 -6.42 -13.90
N MET A 282 -19.65 -6.55 -14.50
CA MET A 282 -19.93 -7.64 -15.45
C MET A 282 -19.06 -7.53 -16.70
N ASP A 283 -18.89 -6.33 -17.22
CA ASP A 283 -18.07 -6.05 -18.40
C ASP A 283 -16.59 -6.33 -18.16
N ASN A 284 -16.11 -6.17 -16.91
CA ASN A 284 -14.75 -6.54 -16.50
C ASN A 284 -14.54 -8.05 -16.26
N GLY A 285 -15.59 -8.87 -16.36
CA GLY A 285 -15.55 -10.28 -15.99
C GLY A 285 -15.60 -10.55 -14.48
N GLU A 286 -15.86 -9.54 -13.64
CA GLU A 286 -16.01 -9.64 -12.18
C GLU A 286 -17.46 -10.03 -11.80
N MET A 287 -17.98 -11.11 -12.40
CA MET A 287 -19.37 -11.54 -12.23
C MET A 287 -19.72 -11.93 -10.79
N GLU A 288 -18.76 -12.43 -10.00
CA GLU A 288 -18.97 -12.77 -8.58
C GLU A 288 -19.27 -11.51 -7.77
N LEU A 289 -18.44 -10.48 -7.93
CA LEU A 289 -18.58 -9.19 -7.26
C LEU A 289 -19.85 -8.46 -7.67
N ALA A 290 -20.25 -8.58 -8.95
CA ALA A 290 -21.49 -8.00 -9.46
C ALA A 290 -22.76 -8.64 -8.86
N LYS A 291 -22.72 -9.92 -8.48
CA LYS A 291 -23.85 -10.60 -7.81
C LYS A 291 -24.02 -10.13 -6.38
N GLU A 292 -22.91 -9.89 -5.68
CA GLU A 292 -22.91 -9.44 -4.28
C GLU A 292 -23.48 -8.03 -4.08
N LEU A 293 -23.51 -7.19 -5.12
CA LEU A 293 -24.09 -5.85 -5.06
C LEU A 293 -25.63 -5.87 -4.99
N GLY A 294 -26.26 -6.97 -5.44
CA GLY A 294 -27.72 -7.13 -5.50
C GLY A 294 -28.34 -7.96 -4.38
N ALA A 295 -27.55 -8.40 -3.41
CA ALA A 295 -27.96 -9.15 -2.22
C ALA A 295 -27.73 -8.33 -0.94
#